data_AF-A0A524PY23-F1
#
_entry.id   AF-A0A524PY23-F1
#
_cell.length_a   1.000
_cell.length_b   1.000
_cell.length_c   1.000
_cell.angle_alpha   90.00
_cell.angle_beta   90.00
_cell.angle_gamma   90.00
#
_symmetry.space_group_name_H-M   'P 1'
#
loop_
_entity.id
_entity.type
_entity.pdbx_description
1 polymer ?
#
loop_
_entity_poly.entity_id
_entity_poly.type
_entity_poly.pdbx_seq_one_letter_code
_entity_poly.pdbx_strand_id
1 'polypeptide(L)'
;MAKIDYMKVIGVLSKTLKMETTELNYRDQSIDRLEVTMTGQNREGVKFLVTVSDSFLDLVFPEKFMSDRAFNKWRSSFEYELEQAFFTNVVIETRQEATQYQIRVII
;
A
#
# COMPACT_ATOMS: atom_id res chain seq x y z
N MET A 1 14.80 8.61 10.57
CA MET A 1 13.73 7.62 10.80
C MET A 1 12.47 8.23 10.21
N ALA A 2 11.87 7.60 9.20
CA ALA A 2 10.60 8.08 8.66
C ALA A 2 9.58 8.19 9.80
N LYS A 3 8.86 9.32 9.86
CA LYS A 3 7.84 9.54 10.90
C LYS A 3 6.64 8.61 10.75
N ILE A 4 6.40 8.12 9.54
CA ILE A 4 5.27 7.24 9.23
C ILE A 4 5.67 5.79 9.52
N ASP A 5 4.88 5.12 10.34
CA ASP A 5 4.97 3.68 10.59
C ASP A 5 4.51 2.90 9.35
N TYR A 6 5.45 2.68 8.42
CA TYR A 6 5.17 1.96 7.18
C TYR A 6 4.73 0.50 7.42
N MET A 7 5.17 -0.13 8.52
CA MET A 7 4.74 -1.48 8.87
C MET A 7 3.26 -1.52 9.19
N LYS A 8 2.74 -0.48 9.87
CA LYS A 8 1.33 -0.33 10.14
C LYS A 8 0.51 -0.14 8.86
N VAL A 9 1.01 0.66 7.91
CA VAL A 9 0.38 0.81 6.57
C VAL A 9 0.35 -0.53 5.83
N ILE A 10 1.46 -1.28 5.83
CA ILE A 10 1.54 -2.63 5.23
C ILE A 10 0.57 -3.60 5.92
N GLY A 11 0.43 -3.52 7.25
CA GLY A 11 -0.53 -4.34 8.00
C GLY A 11 -1.99 -4.05 7.62
N VAL A 12 -2.36 -2.77 7.47
CA VAL A 12 -3.68 -2.38 6.98
C VAL A 12 -3.90 -2.81 5.52
N LEU A 13 -2.87 -2.71 4.69
CA LEU A 13 -2.90 -3.17 3.30
C LEU A 13 -3.17 -4.68 3.22
N SER A 14 -2.42 -5.48 3.99
CA SER A 14 -2.59 -6.92 4.12
C SER A 14 -4.01 -7.29 4.59
N LYS A 15 -4.51 -6.62 5.64
CA LYS A 15 -5.86 -6.81 6.17
C LYS A 15 -6.95 -6.53 5.12
N THR A 16 -6.86 -5.40 4.43
CA THR A 16 -7.91 -4.93 3.52
C THR A 16 -7.92 -5.68 2.18
N LEU A 17 -6.75 -6.12 1.71
CA LEU A 17 -6.63 -6.97 0.52
C LEU A 17 -6.87 -8.45 0.80
N LYS A 18 -6.95 -8.85 2.09
CA LYS A 18 -7.01 -10.25 2.52
C LYS A 18 -5.84 -11.06 1.96
N MET A 19 -4.65 -10.48 2.03
CA MET A 19 -3.39 -11.08 1.59
C MET A 19 -2.42 -11.14 2.76
N GLU A 20 -1.57 -12.16 2.78
CA GLU A 20 -0.51 -12.29 3.76
C GLU A 20 0.78 -11.70 3.20
N THR A 21 1.51 -10.95 4.02
CA THR A 21 2.84 -10.45 3.63
C THR A 21 3.81 -11.62 3.65
N THR A 22 4.36 -11.97 2.50
CA THR A 22 5.23 -13.14 2.34
C THR A 22 6.70 -12.75 2.24
N GLU A 23 7.00 -11.57 1.70
CA GLU A 23 8.37 -11.10 1.53
C GLU A 23 8.46 -9.58 1.63
N LEU A 24 9.55 -9.09 2.22
CA LEU A 24 9.84 -7.66 2.40
C LEU A 24 11.32 -7.43 2.06
N ASN A 25 11.57 -6.83 0.90
CA ASN A 25 12.91 -6.60 0.36
C ASN A 25 13.19 -5.10 0.27
N TYR A 26 14.29 -4.63 0.84
CA TYR A 26 14.72 -3.24 0.66
C TYR A 26 15.38 -3.10 -0.72
N ARG A 27 14.95 -2.12 -1.51
CA ARG A 27 15.57 -1.81 -2.80
C ARG A 27 16.72 -0.84 -2.60
N ASP A 28 17.89 -1.31 -3.00
CA ASP A 28 19.17 -0.61 -2.86
C ASP A 28 19.48 -0.30 -1.39
N GLN A 29 20.66 0.21 -1.06
CA GLN A 29 21.05 0.51 0.34
C GLN A 29 20.21 1.66 0.98
N SER A 30 19.10 2.06 0.35
CA SER A 30 18.13 3.04 0.84
C SER A 30 17.02 2.33 1.61
N ILE A 31 16.82 2.77 2.85
CA ILE A 31 15.73 2.32 3.73
C ILE A 31 14.36 2.85 3.31
N ASP A 32 14.31 3.70 2.27
CA ASP A 32 13.14 4.47 1.88
C ASP A 32 12.33 3.77 0.78
N ARG A 33 12.84 2.68 0.20
CA ARG A 33 12.17 1.91 -0.86
C ARG A 33 12.12 0.44 -0.50
N LEU A 34 10.90 -0.08 -0.37
CA LEU A 34 10.65 -1.49 -0.07
C LEU A 34 9.85 -2.12 -1.20
N GLU A 35 10.23 -3.33 -1.60
CA GLU A 35 9.43 -4.23 -2.40
C GLU A 35 8.73 -5.20 -1.44
N VAL A 36 7.40 -5.15 -1.43
CA VAL A 36 6.55 -5.99 -0.58
C VAL A 36 5.84 -6.99 -1.47
N THR A 37 6.09 -8.28 -1.24
CA THR A 37 5.32 -9.35 -1.87
C THR A 37 4.22 -9.79 -0.92
N MET A 38 2.97 -9.80 -1.39
CA MET A 38 1.85 -10.37 -0.63
C MET A 38 1.16 -11.47 -1.43
N THR A 39 0.73 -12.51 -0.74
CA THR A 39 0.07 -13.65 -1.35
C THR A 39 -1.31 -13.82 -0.75
N GLY A 40 -2.34 -13.89 -1.60
CA GLY A 40 -3.71 -14.18 -1.16
C GLY A 40 -4.02 -15.67 -1.21
N GLN A 41 -5.11 -16.09 -0.56
CA GLN A 41 -5.51 -17.51 -0.48
C GLN A 41 -5.71 -18.23 -1.84
N ASN A 42 -5.83 -17.48 -2.95
CA ASN A 42 -6.16 -18.03 -4.28
C ASN A 42 -5.36 -17.38 -5.46
N ARG A 43 -4.22 -16.71 -5.22
CA ARG A 43 -3.49 -15.98 -6.30
C ARG A 43 -1.97 -16.12 -6.27
N GLU A 44 -1.36 -15.94 -7.44
CA GLU A 44 0.06 -15.56 -7.59
C GLU A 44 0.39 -14.36 -6.69
N GLY A 45 1.61 -14.35 -6.14
CA GLY A 45 2.08 -13.26 -5.27
C GLY A 45 2.06 -11.92 -6.00
N VAL A 46 1.44 -10.92 -5.39
CA VAL A 46 1.42 -9.56 -5.92
C VAL A 46 2.56 -8.79 -5.28
N LYS A 47 3.41 -8.23 -6.11
CA LYS A 47 4.51 -7.36 -5.69
C LYS A 47 4.05 -5.91 -5.71
N PHE A 48 4.36 -5.16 -4.67
CA PHE A 48 4.10 -3.72 -4.59
C PHE A 48 5.39 -3.01 -4.20
N LEU A 49 5.56 -1.80 -4.73
CA LEU A 49 6.66 -0.92 -4.31
C LEU A 49 6.13 0.08 -3.30
N VAL A 50 6.75 0.13 -2.14
CA VAL A 50 6.50 1.08 -1.06
C VAL A 50 7.64 2.07 -1.03
N THR A 51 7.36 3.35 -1.24
CA THR A 51 8.33 4.43 -1.01
C THR A 51 7.92 5.20 0.22
N VAL A 52 8.77 5.21 1.23
CA VAL A 52 8.55 5.88 2.51
C VAL A 52 9.26 7.23 2.49
N SER A 53 8.54 8.27 2.88
CA SER A 53 9.06 9.62 3.08
C SER A 53 8.72 10.09 4.50
N ASP A 54 9.22 11.25 4.90
CA ASP A 54 8.94 11.82 6.22
C ASP A 54 7.49 12.29 6.39
N SER A 55 6.80 12.58 5.28
CA SER A 55 5.46 13.18 5.27
C SER A 55 4.42 12.40 4.47
N PHE A 56 4.83 11.37 3.73
CA PHE A 56 3.92 10.54 2.97
C PHE A 56 4.50 9.14 2.74
N LEU A 57 3.63 8.22 2.34
CA LEU A 57 4.01 6.89 1.88
C LEU A 57 3.35 6.63 0.53
N ASP A 58 4.16 6.32 -0.48
CA ASP A 58 3.69 5.97 -1.82
C ASP A 58 3.65 4.44 -1.98
N LEU A 59 2.51 3.91 -2.40
CA LEU A 59 2.29 2.52 -2.77
C LEU A 59 2.09 2.43 -4.28
N VAL A 60 2.89 1.63 -4.97
CA VAL A 60 2.77 1.41 -6.41
C VAL A 60 2.43 -0.05 -6.68
N PHE A 61 1.33 -0.23 -7.40
CA PHE A 61 0.81 -1.49 -7.89
C PHE A 61 1.23 -1.65 -9.34
N PRO A 62 2.22 -2.52 -9.65
CA PRO A 62 2.82 -2.61 -10.99
C PRO A 62 1.85 -3.13 -12.06
N GLU A 63 0.75 -3.78 -11.64
CA GLU A 63 -0.32 -4.21 -12.52
C GLU A 63 -1.70 -3.92 -11.91
N LYS A 64 -2.68 -3.57 -12.75
CA LYS A 64 -4.09 -3.47 -12.37
C LYS A 64 -4.67 -4.86 -12.04
N PHE A 65 -4.43 -5.34 -10.83
CA PHE A 65 -4.94 -6.63 -10.32
C PHE A 65 -6.43 -6.62 -9.92
N MET A 66 -7.11 -5.46 -10.04
CA MET A 66 -8.55 -5.30 -9.85
C MET A 66 -9.13 -4.21 -10.76
N SER A 67 -10.44 -4.30 -11.05
CA SER A 67 -11.16 -3.29 -11.85
C SER A 67 -11.28 -1.96 -11.12
N ASP A 68 -11.44 -0.85 -11.86
CA ASP A 68 -11.52 0.50 -11.26
C ASP A 68 -12.65 0.62 -10.23
N ARG A 69 -13.79 -0.06 -10.44
CA ARG A 69 -14.90 -0.09 -9.47
C ARG A 69 -14.51 -0.82 -8.19
N ALA A 70 -13.85 -1.97 -8.30
CA ALA A 70 -13.36 -2.72 -7.15
C ALA A 70 -12.29 -1.94 -6.39
N PHE A 71 -11.41 -1.26 -7.13
CA PHE A 71 -10.36 -0.40 -6.59
C PHE A 71 -10.94 0.75 -5.77
N ASN A 72 -11.89 1.50 -6.31
CA ASN A 72 -12.50 2.62 -5.57
C ASN A 72 -13.22 2.15 -4.31
N LYS A 73 -13.91 1.01 -4.36
CA LYS A 73 -14.55 0.42 -3.17
C LYS A 73 -13.51 0.00 -2.12
N TRP A 74 -12.46 -0.70 -2.54
CA TRP A 74 -11.37 -1.11 -1.65
C TRP A 74 -10.65 0.10 -1.06
N ARG A 75 -10.39 1.16 -1.86
CA ARG A 75 -9.73 2.39 -1.42
C ARG A 75 -10.45 3.02 -0.24
N SER A 76 -11.78 3.15 -0.28
CA SER A 76 -12.54 3.69 0.84
C SER A 76 -12.45 2.83 2.10
N SER A 77 -12.41 1.50 1.96
CA SER A 77 -12.17 0.60 3.11
C SER A 77 -10.73 0.71 3.63
N PHE A 78 -9.77 0.90 2.74
CA PHE A 78 -8.37 1.07 3.08
C PHE A 78 -8.12 2.39 3.84
N GLU A 79 -8.71 3.49 3.38
CA GLU A 79 -8.71 4.80 4.04
C GLU A 79 -9.28 4.71 5.44
N TYR A 80 -10.48 4.16 5.59
CA TYR A 80 -11.12 3.98 6.89
C TYR A 80 -10.25 3.18 7.87
N GLU A 81 -9.67 2.06 7.41
CA GLU A 81 -8.82 1.23 8.26
C GLU A 81 -7.49 1.91 8.63
N LEU A 82 -6.94 2.77 7.76
CA LEU A 82 -5.79 3.60 8.09
C LEU A 82 -6.13 4.65 9.14
N GLU A 83 -7.27 5.32 9.02
CA GLU A 83 -7.72 6.30 10.04
C GLU A 83 -7.92 5.63 11.40
N GLN A 84 -8.54 4.44 11.43
CA GLN A 84 -8.69 3.66 12.67
C GLN A 84 -7.33 3.22 13.24
N ALA A 85 -6.40 2.83 12.37
CA ALA A 85 -5.08 2.42 12.78
C ALA A 85 -4.31 3.61 13.38
N PHE A 86 -4.27 4.76 12.72
CA PHE A 86 -3.44 5.91 13.11
C PHE A 86 -4.13 6.91 14.06
N PHE A 87 -5.45 6.77 14.30
CA PHE A 87 -6.24 7.70 15.11
C PHE A 87 -6.16 9.16 14.63
N THR A 88 -6.04 9.35 13.32
CA THR A 88 -5.97 10.67 12.66
C THR A 88 -6.64 10.58 11.28
N ASN A 89 -6.98 11.73 10.71
CA ASN A 89 -7.47 11.81 9.35
C ASN A 89 -6.34 11.47 8.38
N VAL A 90 -6.64 10.63 7.39
CA VAL A 90 -5.67 10.21 6.37
C VAL A 90 -6.14 10.71 5.01
N VAL A 91 -5.24 11.34 4.25
CA VAL A 91 -5.53 11.73 2.87
C VAL A 91 -4.93 10.69 1.93
N ILE A 92 -5.79 10.11 1.09
CA ILE A 92 -5.37 9.20 0.03
C ILE A 92 -5.48 9.91 -1.33
N GLU A 93 -4.33 10.14 -1.97
CA GLU A 93 -4.29 10.56 -3.37
C GLU A 93 -4.04 9.35 -4.26
N THR A 94 -4.77 9.24 -5.37
CA THR A 94 -4.58 8.14 -6.33
C THR A 94 -4.22 8.67 -7.68
N ARG A 95 -3.15 8.13 -8.28
CA ARG A 95 -2.81 8.32 -9.69
C ARG A 95 -3.02 6.99 -10.41
N GLN A 96 -3.89 7.01 -11.41
CA GLN A 96 -4.14 5.84 -12.25
C GLN A 96 -3.38 6.02 -13.57
N GLU A 97 -2.52 5.07 -13.88
CA GLU A 97 -1.89 4.98 -15.19
C GLU A 97 -2.48 3.80 -15.98
N ALA A 98 -2.05 3.64 -17.23
CA ALA A 98 -2.58 2.61 -18.12
C ALA A 98 -2.42 1.19 -17.54
N THR A 99 -1.32 0.92 -16.83
CA THR A 99 -0.98 -0.41 -16.31
C THR A 99 -0.88 -0.46 -14.79
N GLN A 100 -0.76 0.67 -14.11
CA GLN A 100 -0.48 0.73 -12.68
C GLN A 100 -1.43 1.63 -11.90
N TYR A 101 -1.58 1.31 -10.62
CA TYR A 101 -2.16 2.22 -9.63
C TYR A 101 -1.05 2.73 -8.73
N GLN A 102 -1.00 4.04 -8.51
CA GLN A 102 -0.20 4.65 -7.46
C GLN A 102 -1.12 5.27 -6.42
N ILE A 103 -0.83 5.00 -5.15
CA ILE A 103 -1.57 5.50 -4.00
C ILE A 103 -0.58 6.22 -3.09
N ARG A 104 -0.85 7.49 -2.83
CA ARG A 104 -0.12 8.28 -1.85
C ARG A 104 -0.95 8.38 -0.59
N VAL A 105 -0.37 7.97 0.52
CA VAL A 105 -0.95 8.05 1.87
C VAL A 105 -0.26 9.20 2.61
N ILE A 106 -1.04 10.17 3.08
CA ILE A 106 -0.59 11.32 3.86
C ILE A 106 -1.30 11.23 5.22
N ILE A 107 -0.53 11.16 6.31
CA ILE A 107 -1.00 10.91 7.68
C ILE A 107 -0.67 12.11 8.57
#